data_AF-A0A7R9VUM8-F1
#
_entry.id   AF-A0A7R9VUM8-F1
#
_cell.length_a   1.000
_cell.length_b   1.000
_cell.length_c   1.000
_cell.angle_alpha   90.00
_cell.angle_beta   90.00
_cell.angle_gamma   90.00
#
_symmetry.space_group_name_H-M   'P 1'
#
loop_
_entity.id
_entity.type
_entity.pdbx_description
1 polymer ?
#
loop_
_entity_poly.entity_id
_entity_poly.type
_entity_poly.pdbx_seq_one_letter_code
_entity_poly.pdbx_strand_id
1 'polypeptide(L)'
;EAQANRSQTEKIVDKFAKRYTPLVVLTALCMCSIPWAWGKEVGQEWTKIGLITMVVACPCALIISTPVTYVAGLAATAQKGIIIKGGAHLEALGRVKRIAFDKTGTLTEGDFALLHLSNIEQRCTREKVLQYLALMESPSSHPLAAALVKAAKNEGISIPKHVSVLNHTILKGEGVKAIVDGLEVHVGNTRLFQRLGLYDSLPEKDKVTAEGWSMAAGTVGFISIEGIGIVGSYSVADAVRQESSSVIQKLHELKIEVDMLTGDGKDAALAIGNQVGLPPTNIHSELLPEDKLELVSKMKAEGSWQQSVLCWRQKKSSNVLMCGDGVNDAPALALADVGVAIGAGAALAMETSDVTLMDSNLNKLVYSIRMGKRVLRTILENVIFSLVVKAVVMGFTFAGHSSLWAAIGSDVGAMLIVTMNGMKLLPSKKKVKMMSVLQREKDEDIEAETIAEEENKLTPHDDSSGKILDIESA
;
A
#
# COMPACT_ATOMS: atom_id res chain seq x y z
N GLU A 1 -11.42 20.36 -3.80
CA GLU A 1 -10.54 19.18 -3.96
C GLU A 1 -9.25 19.44 -4.75
N ALA A 2 -9.28 19.99 -5.97
CA ALA A 2 -8.06 20.17 -6.79
C ALA A 2 -6.91 20.99 -6.13
N GLN A 3 -7.22 21.96 -5.26
CA GLN A 3 -6.20 22.67 -4.46
C GLN A 3 -5.65 21.88 -3.26
N ALA A 4 -6.44 20.94 -2.72
CA ALA A 4 -6.01 20.09 -1.61
C ALA A 4 -4.93 19.09 -2.07
N ASN A 5 -5.05 18.58 -3.31
CA ASN A 5 -4.18 17.56 -3.88
C ASN A 5 -2.82 18.09 -4.39
N ARG A 6 -2.60 19.41 -4.32
CA ARG A 6 -1.32 20.05 -4.67
C ARG A 6 -0.28 19.85 -3.59
N SER A 7 0.93 19.52 -4.03
CA SER A 7 2.09 19.29 -3.16
C SER A 7 2.46 20.55 -2.35
N GLN A 8 3.07 20.37 -1.18
CA GLN A 8 3.62 21.48 -0.41
C GLN A 8 4.72 22.20 -1.21
N THR A 9 5.53 21.44 -1.95
CA THR A 9 6.58 22.01 -2.80
C THR A 9 5.99 22.93 -3.87
N GLU A 10 4.90 22.53 -4.53
CA GLU A 10 4.19 23.37 -5.51
C GLU A 10 3.61 24.63 -4.86
N LYS A 11 2.99 24.51 -3.67
CA LYS A 11 2.48 25.66 -2.91
C LYS A 11 3.59 26.65 -2.51
N ILE A 12 4.78 26.15 -2.19
CA ILE A 12 5.95 26.98 -1.85
C ILE A 12 6.43 27.74 -3.09
N VAL A 13 6.54 27.07 -4.24
CA VAL A 13 6.94 27.70 -5.51
C VAL A 13 5.93 28.79 -5.92
N ASP A 14 4.62 28.52 -5.81
CA ASP A 14 3.57 29.50 -6.06
C ASP A 14 3.68 30.72 -5.13
N LYS A 15 3.95 30.49 -3.84
CA LYS A 15 4.11 31.57 -2.85
C LYS A 15 5.36 32.40 -3.12
N PHE A 16 6.45 31.77 -3.54
CA PHE A 16 7.67 32.44 -3.98
C PHE A 16 7.38 33.33 -5.20
N ALA A 17 6.74 32.79 -6.25
CA ALA A 17 6.41 33.54 -7.47
C ALA A 17 5.57 34.78 -7.17
N LYS A 18 4.56 34.66 -6.29
CA LYS A 18 3.70 35.80 -5.89
C LYS A 18 4.45 36.97 -5.25
N ARG A 19 5.57 36.71 -4.55
CA ARG A 19 6.39 37.77 -3.93
C ARG A 19 7.54 38.22 -4.81
N TYR A 20 8.09 37.32 -5.61
CA TYR A 20 9.22 37.55 -6.49
C TYR A 20 8.84 38.44 -7.68
N THR A 21 7.69 38.20 -8.33
CA THR A 21 7.24 38.99 -9.49
C THR A 21 7.12 40.50 -9.22
N PRO A 22 6.42 40.98 -8.18
CA PRO A 22 6.31 42.42 -7.94
C PRO A 22 7.65 43.05 -7.55
N LEU A 23 8.53 42.31 -6.86
CA LEU A 23 9.88 42.78 -6.53
C LEU A 23 10.69 43.05 -7.80
N VAL A 24 10.70 42.09 -8.72
CA VAL A 24 11.40 42.20 -10.01
C VAL A 24 10.88 43.37 -10.84
N VAL A 25 9.56 43.50 -10.96
CA VAL A 25 8.94 44.59 -11.72
C VAL A 25 9.29 45.94 -11.12
N LEU A 26 9.24 46.08 -9.80
CA LEU A 26 9.62 47.31 -9.11
C LEU A 26 11.10 47.65 -9.32
N THR A 27 11.99 46.65 -9.21
CA THR A 27 13.42 46.86 -9.47
C THR A 27 13.70 47.28 -10.92
N ALA A 28 13.07 46.63 -11.90
CA ALA A 28 13.21 47.00 -13.30
C ALA A 28 12.67 48.42 -13.56
N LEU A 29 11.53 48.78 -12.97
CA LEU A 29 10.97 50.13 -13.09
C LEU A 29 11.88 51.19 -12.48
N CYS A 30 12.48 50.92 -11.32
CA CYS A 30 13.47 51.80 -10.70
C CYS A 30 14.70 51.97 -11.61
N MET A 31 15.23 50.88 -12.17
CA MET A 31 16.36 50.91 -13.11
C MET A 31 16.04 51.70 -14.39
N CYS A 32 14.80 51.63 -14.89
CA CYS A 32 14.38 52.39 -16.06
C CYS A 32 14.11 53.88 -15.78
N SER A 33 13.86 54.27 -14.53
CA SER A 33 13.34 55.62 -14.21
C SER A 33 14.36 56.50 -13.48
N ILE A 34 15.03 55.98 -12.46
CA ILE A 34 15.94 56.75 -11.59
C ILE A 34 17.16 57.29 -12.34
N PRO A 35 17.85 56.52 -13.21
CA PRO A 35 19.10 56.95 -13.83
C PRO A 35 18.94 58.10 -14.85
N TRP A 36 17.71 58.38 -15.32
CA TRP A 36 17.44 59.53 -16.19
C TRP A 36 17.72 60.88 -15.53
N ALA A 37 17.73 60.95 -14.20
CA ALA A 37 18.12 62.16 -13.47
C ALA A 37 19.62 62.52 -13.62
N TRP A 38 20.46 61.58 -14.05
CA TRP A 38 21.91 61.77 -14.23
C TRP A 38 22.34 61.96 -15.70
N GLY A 39 21.39 62.08 -16.62
CA GLY A 39 21.66 62.37 -18.04
C GLY A 39 21.06 61.36 -19.01
N LYS A 40 20.95 61.76 -20.28
CA LYS A 40 20.31 60.95 -21.33
C LYS A 40 21.06 59.64 -21.63
N GLU A 41 22.39 59.68 -21.66
CA GLU A 41 23.22 58.51 -21.96
C GLU A 41 23.08 57.43 -20.87
N VAL A 42 23.21 57.84 -19.60
CA VAL A 42 23.03 56.97 -18.42
C VAL A 42 21.59 56.44 -18.35
N GLY A 43 20.59 57.29 -18.59
CA GLY A 43 19.18 56.88 -18.62
C GLY A 43 18.90 55.79 -19.67
N GLN A 44 19.41 55.94 -20.90
CA GLN A 44 19.23 54.97 -21.97
C GLN A 44 19.91 53.62 -21.67
N GLU A 45 21.14 53.65 -21.14
CA GLU A 45 21.88 52.43 -20.79
C GLU A 45 21.16 51.62 -19.71
N TRP A 46 20.75 52.27 -18.62
CA TRP A 46 20.06 51.60 -17.53
C TRP A 46 18.64 51.18 -17.88
N THR A 47 17.97 51.89 -18.80
CA THR A 47 16.69 51.44 -19.35
C THR A 47 16.86 50.13 -20.11
N LYS A 48 17.92 50.00 -20.91
CA LYS A 48 18.25 48.75 -21.61
C LYS A 48 18.54 47.62 -20.62
N ILE A 49 19.36 47.86 -19.58
CA ILE A 49 19.67 46.86 -18.55
C ILE A 49 18.41 46.48 -17.75
N GLY A 50 17.54 47.44 -17.42
CA GLY A 50 16.28 47.21 -16.70
C GLY A 50 15.32 46.31 -17.49
N LEU A 51 15.17 46.56 -18.80
CA LEU A 51 14.37 45.70 -19.68
C LEU A 51 14.93 44.28 -19.79
N ILE A 52 16.25 44.12 -19.93
CA ILE A 52 16.90 42.80 -19.97
C ILE A 52 16.72 42.08 -18.62
N THR A 53 16.89 42.80 -17.50
CA THR A 53 16.70 42.26 -16.14
C THR A 53 15.27 41.75 -15.94
N MET A 54 14.26 42.47 -16.44
CA MET A 54 12.86 42.03 -16.36
C MET A 54 12.63 40.69 -17.05
N VAL A 55 13.25 40.48 -18.23
CA VAL A 55 13.16 39.22 -18.98
C VAL A 55 13.91 38.11 -18.27
N VAL A 56 15.20 38.30 -17.94
CA VAL A 56 16.05 37.31 -17.25
C VAL A 56 15.46 36.87 -15.91
N ALA A 57 14.71 37.76 -15.26
CA ALA A 57 14.11 37.45 -13.99
C ALA A 57 12.97 36.44 -14.09
N CYS A 58 12.36 36.11 -15.25
CA CYS A 58 11.22 35.18 -15.31
C CYS A 58 11.54 33.84 -14.63
N PRO A 59 10.81 33.40 -13.59
CA PRO A 59 11.00 32.08 -12.98
C PRO A 59 10.31 30.96 -13.76
N CYS A 60 10.34 31.04 -15.09
CA CYS A 60 9.63 30.16 -16.02
C CYS A 60 9.99 28.66 -15.79
N ALA A 61 11.29 28.33 -15.77
CA ALA A 61 11.77 26.95 -15.54
C ALA A 61 11.43 26.43 -14.13
N LEU A 62 11.59 27.28 -13.11
CA LEU A 62 11.31 26.93 -11.72
C LEU A 62 9.83 26.59 -11.49
N ILE A 63 8.93 27.40 -12.06
CA ILE A 63 7.48 27.23 -11.91
C ILE A 63 7.00 25.96 -12.58
N ILE A 64 7.42 25.70 -13.84
CA ILE A 64 6.90 24.55 -14.59
C ILE A 64 7.48 23.21 -14.14
N SER A 65 8.69 23.22 -13.56
CA SER A 65 9.39 21.98 -13.21
C SER A 65 8.59 21.07 -12.27
N THR A 66 7.98 21.66 -11.25
CA THR A 66 7.26 20.94 -10.20
C THR A 66 6.03 20.20 -10.73
N PRO A 67 5.05 20.86 -11.39
CA PRO A 67 3.86 20.16 -11.91
C PRO A 67 4.21 19.12 -12.97
N VAL A 68 5.17 19.39 -13.87
CA VAL A 68 5.60 18.41 -14.88
C VAL A 68 6.17 17.16 -14.23
N THR A 69 7.03 17.32 -13.22
CA THR A 69 7.66 16.18 -12.54
C THR A 69 6.63 15.35 -11.75
N TYR A 70 5.66 15.99 -11.08
CA TYR A 70 4.59 15.27 -10.41
C TYR A 70 3.68 14.53 -11.38
N VAL A 71 3.25 15.17 -12.48
CA VAL A 71 2.42 14.52 -13.51
C VAL A 71 3.15 13.32 -14.12
N ALA A 72 4.44 13.46 -14.42
CA ALA A 72 5.25 12.34 -14.91
C ALA A 72 5.33 11.19 -13.90
N GLY A 73 5.52 11.49 -12.61
CA GLY A 73 5.53 10.51 -11.54
C GLY A 73 4.20 9.79 -11.36
N LEU A 74 3.08 10.54 -11.33
CA LEU A 74 1.72 10.00 -11.21
C LEU A 74 1.36 9.12 -12.41
N ALA A 75 1.72 9.55 -13.63
CA ALA A 75 1.53 8.74 -14.83
C ALA A 75 2.36 7.43 -14.75
N ALA A 76 3.59 7.49 -14.25
CA ALA A 76 4.46 6.32 -14.11
C ALA A 76 4.00 5.32 -13.05
N THR A 77 3.28 5.77 -12.01
CA THR A 77 2.65 4.88 -11.01
C THR A 77 1.34 4.31 -11.54
N ALA A 78 0.50 5.13 -12.19
CA ALA A 78 -0.75 4.70 -12.77
C ALA A 78 -0.56 3.59 -13.82
N GLN A 79 0.46 3.69 -14.67
CA GLN A 79 0.82 2.63 -15.65
C GLN A 79 1.22 1.30 -15.01
N LYS A 80 1.54 1.28 -13.71
CA LYS A 80 1.82 0.05 -12.95
C LYS A 80 0.64 -0.39 -12.08
N GLY A 81 -0.55 0.18 -12.26
CA GLY A 81 -1.71 -0.11 -11.43
C GLY A 81 -1.60 0.43 -10.00
N ILE A 82 -0.93 1.57 -9.82
CA ILE A 82 -0.82 2.28 -8.55
C ILE A 82 -1.46 3.65 -8.73
N ILE A 83 -2.62 3.84 -8.13
CA ILE A 83 -3.38 5.09 -8.21
C ILE A 83 -3.00 5.96 -7.01
N ILE A 84 -2.62 7.21 -7.27
CA ILE A 84 -2.24 8.18 -6.23
C ILE A 84 -3.09 9.42 -6.46
N LYS A 85 -3.82 9.89 -5.44
CA LYS A 85 -4.78 11.01 -5.52
C LYS A 85 -4.13 12.40 -5.62
N GLY A 86 -2.97 12.51 -6.26
CA GLY A 86 -2.31 13.78 -6.57
C GLY A 86 -0.88 13.92 -6.05
N GLY A 87 -0.28 15.07 -6.35
CA GLY A 87 1.13 15.36 -6.07
C GLY A 87 1.45 15.44 -4.58
N ALA A 88 0.49 15.85 -3.75
CA ALA A 88 0.66 15.90 -2.29
C ALA A 88 0.96 14.51 -1.70
N HIS A 89 0.20 13.49 -2.07
CA HIS A 89 0.39 12.13 -1.57
C HIS A 89 1.65 11.49 -2.16
N LEU A 90 2.00 11.79 -3.42
CA LEU A 90 3.26 11.35 -4.02
C LEU A 90 4.50 11.98 -3.34
N GLU A 91 4.41 13.26 -2.96
CA GLU A 91 5.43 13.92 -2.14
C GLU A 91 5.52 13.30 -0.74
N ALA A 92 4.39 13.06 -0.10
CA ALA A 92 4.33 12.46 1.22
C ALA A 92 4.93 11.05 1.23
N LEU A 93 4.63 10.22 0.22
CA LEU A 93 5.24 8.91 -0.03
C LEU A 93 6.78 8.98 -0.11
N GLY A 94 7.30 9.99 -0.81
CA GLY A 94 8.75 10.19 -0.95
C GLY A 94 9.44 10.57 0.37
N ARG A 95 8.68 11.01 1.38
CA ARG A 95 9.17 11.44 2.69
C ARG A 95 8.90 10.43 3.80
N VAL A 96 8.21 9.33 3.53
CA VAL A 96 7.86 8.29 4.51
C VAL A 96 9.11 7.79 5.24
N LYS A 97 8.98 7.67 6.56
CA LYS A 97 10.03 7.15 7.45
C LYS A 97 9.56 6.00 8.33
N ARG A 98 8.26 5.90 8.57
CA ARG A 98 7.65 4.86 9.37
C ARG A 98 6.42 4.33 8.66
N ILE A 99 6.25 3.01 8.63
CA ILE A 99 5.11 2.35 8.01
C ILE A 99 4.45 1.48 9.08
N ALA A 100 3.14 1.69 9.28
CA ALA A 100 2.29 0.76 9.98
C ALA A 100 1.57 -0.12 8.95
N PHE A 101 1.80 -1.42 8.99
CA PHE A 101 1.04 -2.40 8.23
C PHE A 101 -0.08 -2.96 9.10
N ASP A 102 -1.28 -3.03 8.55
CA ASP A 102 -2.23 -4.01 9.03
C ASP A 102 -1.73 -5.43 8.70
N LYS A 103 -2.17 -6.41 9.48
CA LYS A 103 -1.82 -7.81 9.23
C LYS A 103 -2.70 -8.42 8.15
N THR A 104 -4.00 -8.48 8.42
CA THR A 104 -4.96 -9.32 7.70
C THR A 104 -5.27 -8.72 6.34
N GLY A 105 -5.16 -9.52 5.27
CA GLY A 105 -5.36 -9.04 3.89
C GLY A 105 -4.27 -8.10 3.37
N THR A 106 -3.31 -7.70 4.22
CA THR A 106 -2.20 -6.80 3.86
C THR A 106 -0.87 -7.55 3.82
N LEU A 107 -0.29 -7.91 4.98
CA LEU A 107 0.91 -8.76 5.05
C LEU A 107 0.58 -10.23 4.76
N THR A 108 -0.67 -10.61 5.01
CA THR A 108 -1.25 -11.90 4.67
C THR A 108 -2.21 -11.78 3.49
N GLU A 109 -2.63 -12.91 2.93
CA GLU A 109 -3.46 -12.96 1.73
C GLU A 109 -4.90 -12.49 1.99
N GLY A 110 -5.40 -12.67 3.21
CA GLY A 110 -6.80 -12.43 3.57
C GLY A 110 -7.70 -13.63 3.26
N ASP A 111 -7.13 -14.73 2.77
CA ASP A 111 -7.85 -16.00 2.54
C ASP A 111 -7.53 -16.95 3.70
N PHE A 112 -8.47 -17.03 4.64
CA PHE A 112 -8.33 -17.87 5.81
C PHE A 112 -8.58 -19.34 5.46
N ALA A 113 -7.82 -20.23 6.10
CA ALA A 113 -8.02 -21.67 6.01
C ALA A 113 -8.13 -22.29 7.41
N LEU A 114 -9.08 -23.22 7.59
CA LEU A 114 -9.13 -24.06 8.78
C LEU A 114 -7.94 -25.02 8.75
N LEU A 115 -6.98 -24.82 9.66
CA LEU A 115 -5.80 -25.69 9.79
C LEU A 115 -6.10 -26.91 10.65
N HIS A 116 -6.72 -26.67 11.81
CA HIS A 116 -6.96 -27.70 12.80
C HIS A 116 -8.34 -27.55 13.41
N LEU A 117 -8.95 -28.69 13.73
CA LEU A 117 -10.21 -28.78 14.46
C LEU A 117 -10.08 -29.96 15.41
N SER A 118 -10.27 -29.70 16.70
CA SER A 118 -10.36 -30.71 17.76
C SER A 118 -11.76 -30.69 18.33
N ASN A 119 -12.40 -31.85 18.40
CA ASN A 119 -13.65 -32.03 19.12
C ASN A 119 -13.36 -32.70 20.46
N ILE A 120 -14.12 -32.32 21.48
CA ILE A 120 -14.09 -33.05 22.76
C ILE A 120 -14.96 -34.28 22.57
N GLU A 121 -14.34 -35.43 22.31
CA GLU A 121 -15.01 -36.69 21.90
C GLU A 121 -16.17 -37.09 22.81
N GLN A 122 -16.04 -36.84 24.12
CA GLN A 122 -17.09 -37.15 25.11
C GLN A 122 -18.31 -36.23 25.03
N ARG A 123 -18.21 -35.09 24.34
CA ARG A 123 -19.24 -34.04 24.28
C ARG A 123 -19.87 -33.93 22.90
N CYS A 124 -19.09 -34.06 21.82
CA CYS A 124 -19.59 -33.87 20.46
C CYS A 124 -18.70 -34.54 19.40
N THR A 125 -19.31 -34.99 18.30
CA THR A 125 -18.58 -35.51 17.14
C THR A 125 -18.00 -34.37 16.31
N ARG A 126 -16.87 -34.61 15.64
CA ARG A 126 -16.23 -33.63 14.73
C ARG A 126 -17.22 -33.05 13.72
N GLU A 127 -18.01 -33.90 13.08
CA GLU A 127 -18.99 -33.51 12.07
C GLU A 127 -20.01 -32.51 12.62
N LYS A 128 -20.52 -32.78 13.83
CA LYS A 128 -21.52 -31.93 14.47
C LYS A 128 -20.92 -30.61 14.94
N VAL A 129 -19.68 -30.62 15.43
CA VAL A 129 -18.93 -29.39 15.75
C VAL A 129 -18.77 -28.52 14.51
N LEU A 130 -18.33 -29.10 13.39
CA LEU A 130 -18.11 -28.36 12.15
C LEU A 130 -19.43 -27.87 11.53
N GLN A 131 -20.52 -28.63 11.70
CA GLN A 131 -21.87 -28.21 11.32
C GLN A 131 -22.35 -26.99 12.12
N TYR A 132 -22.22 -27.00 13.46
CA TYR A 132 -22.58 -25.83 14.26
C TYR A 132 -21.69 -24.63 13.94
N LEU A 133 -20.38 -24.82 13.76
CA LEU A 133 -19.48 -23.73 13.35
C LEU A 133 -19.95 -23.10 12.04
N ALA A 134 -20.24 -23.90 11.02
CA ALA A 134 -20.71 -23.40 9.73
C ALA A 134 -22.08 -22.68 9.84
N LEU A 135 -23.00 -23.18 10.66
CA LEU A 135 -24.30 -22.53 10.90
C LEU A 135 -24.15 -21.19 11.61
N MET A 136 -23.32 -21.14 12.65
CA MET A 136 -23.07 -19.94 13.45
C MET A 136 -22.37 -18.84 12.65
N GLU A 137 -21.50 -19.24 11.72
CA GLU A 137 -20.65 -18.32 10.96
C GLU A 137 -21.21 -17.97 9.57
N SER A 138 -22.16 -18.74 9.03
CA SER A 138 -22.78 -18.44 7.73
C SER A 138 -23.41 -17.04 7.62
N PRO A 139 -23.99 -16.42 8.67
CA PRO A 139 -24.49 -15.05 8.60
C PRO A 139 -23.41 -13.96 8.64
N SER A 140 -22.17 -14.32 9.00
CA SER A 140 -21.06 -13.38 9.19
C SER A 140 -20.37 -13.08 7.86
N SER A 141 -20.05 -11.81 7.63
CA SER A 141 -19.25 -11.37 6.48
C SER A 141 -17.74 -11.47 6.71
N HIS A 142 -17.32 -11.98 7.88
CA HIS A 142 -15.91 -12.04 8.25
C HIS A 142 -15.15 -13.13 7.44
N PRO A 143 -13.94 -12.87 6.92
CA PRO A 143 -13.16 -13.87 6.17
C PRO A 143 -12.93 -15.20 6.92
N LEU A 144 -12.69 -15.14 8.23
CA LEU A 144 -12.62 -16.34 9.10
C LEU A 144 -13.91 -17.18 9.06
N ALA A 145 -15.08 -16.53 9.02
CA ALA A 145 -16.37 -17.21 8.96
C ALA A 145 -16.51 -18.01 7.65
N ALA A 146 -16.10 -17.38 6.54
CA ALA A 146 -16.09 -18.01 5.22
C ALA A 146 -15.16 -19.24 5.18
N ALA A 147 -14.01 -19.20 5.87
CA ALA A 147 -13.09 -20.33 5.98
C ALA A 147 -13.72 -21.55 6.67
N LEU A 148 -14.46 -21.32 7.76
CA LEU A 148 -15.15 -22.39 8.49
C LEU A 148 -16.28 -23.01 7.65
N VAL A 149 -17.06 -22.18 6.95
CA VAL A 149 -18.12 -22.65 6.04
C VAL A 149 -17.53 -23.43 4.85
N LYS A 150 -16.40 -22.97 4.29
CA LYS A 150 -15.67 -23.65 3.22
C LYS A 150 -15.12 -25.00 3.69
N ALA A 151 -14.56 -25.06 4.89
CA ALA A 151 -14.07 -26.31 5.48
C ALA A 151 -15.20 -27.34 5.67
N ALA A 152 -16.36 -26.93 6.19
CA ALA A 152 -17.52 -27.80 6.32
C ALA A 152 -17.98 -28.38 4.97
N LYS A 153 -18.01 -27.55 3.92
CA LYS A 153 -18.33 -28.01 2.56
C LYS A 153 -17.29 -28.98 1.99
N ASN A 154 -16.01 -28.73 2.22
CA ASN A 154 -14.91 -29.59 1.75
C ASN A 154 -14.93 -30.96 2.44
N GLU A 155 -15.34 -31.03 3.70
CA GLU A 155 -15.55 -32.31 4.42
C GLU A 155 -16.90 -32.99 4.07
N GLY A 156 -17.67 -32.45 3.11
CA GLY A 156 -18.94 -33.04 2.66
C GLY A 156 -20.09 -32.88 3.66
N ILE A 157 -19.95 -32.00 4.66
CA ILE A 157 -20.96 -31.80 5.69
C ILE A 157 -22.10 -30.94 5.14
N SER A 158 -23.29 -31.53 5.06
CA SER A 158 -24.50 -30.81 4.66
C SER A 158 -24.98 -29.89 5.79
N ILE A 159 -24.98 -28.58 5.54
CA ILE A 159 -25.63 -27.59 6.40
C ILE A 159 -27.15 -27.74 6.20
N PRO A 160 -27.92 -28.17 7.23
CA PRO A 160 -29.34 -28.43 7.06
C PRO A 160 -30.08 -27.12 6.81
N LYS A 161 -30.74 -26.98 5.65
CA LYS A 161 -31.51 -25.77 5.29
C LYS A 161 -32.71 -25.50 6.22
N HIS A 162 -33.09 -26.49 7.04
CA HIS A 162 -34.24 -26.42 7.94
C HIS A 162 -33.89 -25.95 9.35
N VAL A 163 -32.61 -25.85 9.70
CA VAL A 163 -32.17 -25.39 11.03
C VAL A 163 -32.15 -23.86 11.02
N SER A 164 -33.04 -23.24 11.78
CA SER A 164 -33.09 -21.79 11.95
C SER A 164 -32.07 -21.33 12.99
N VAL A 165 -31.20 -20.41 12.59
CA VAL A 165 -30.34 -19.67 13.51
C VAL A 165 -31.14 -18.46 14.01
N LEU A 166 -31.50 -18.46 15.29
CA LEU A 166 -32.29 -17.39 15.92
C LEU A 166 -31.40 -16.51 16.79
N ASN A 167 -31.74 -15.21 16.91
CA ASN A 167 -31.03 -14.24 17.77
C ASN A 167 -29.50 -14.19 17.55
N HIS A 168 -29.05 -14.29 16.29
CA HIS A 168 -27.64 -14.13 15.95
C HIS A 168 -27.14 -12.74 16.33
N THR A 169 -26.17 -12.70 17.24
CA THR A 169 -25.62 -11.47 17.81
C THR A 169 -24.09 -11.52 17.73
N ILE A 170 -23.50 -10.46 17.17
CA ILE A 170 -22.05 -10.29 17.08
C ILE A 170 -21.55 -9.65 18.38
N LEU A 171 -20.68 -10.34 19.09
CA LEU A 171 -19.96 -9.86 20.27
C LEU A 171 -18.64 -9.25 19.80
N LYS A 172 -18.59 -7.92 19.68
CA LYS A 172 -17.44 -7.19 19.13
C LYS A 172 -16.13 -7.60 19.82
N GLY A 173 -15.15 -8.04 19.02
CA GLY A 173 -13.82 -8.43 19.50
C GLY A 173 -13.76 -9.77 20.25
N GLU A 174 -14.87 -10.52 20.30
CA GLU A 174 -14.97 -11.76 21.09
C GLU A 174 -15.54 -12.95 20.31
N GLY A 175 -16.57 -12.75 19.49
CA GLY A 175 -17.17 -13.82 18.70
C GLY A 175 -18.64 -13.59 18.36
N VAL A 176 -19.40 -14.68 18.24
CA VAL A 176 -20.84 -14.68 17.92
C VAL A 176 -21.62 -15.58 18.88
N LYS A 177 -22.87 -15.20 19.14
CA LYS A 177 -23.85 -15.95 19.91
C LYS A 177 -25.13 -16.09 19.10
N ALA A 178 -25.75 -17.27 19.15
CA ALA A 178 -27.07 -17.50 18.54
C ALA A 178 -27.74 -18.71 19.19
N ILE A 179 -29.01 -18.92 18.85
CA ILE A 179 -29.77 -20.10 19.26
C ILE A 179 -29.91 -21.01 18.04
N VAL A 180 -29.42 -22.24 18.16
CA VAL A 180 -29.46 -23.27 17.12
C VAL A 180 -30.13 -24.51 17.71
N ASP A 181 -31.18 -25.02 17.07
CA ASP A 181 -32.01 -26.12 17.58
C ASP A 181 -32.57 -25.88 19.00
N GLY A 182 -32.85 -24.62 19.34
CA GLY A 182 -33.35 -24.23 20.66
C GLY A 182 -32.28 -24.19 21.77
N LEU A 183 -31.01 -24.46 21.45
CA LEU A 183 -29.88 -24.38 22.38
C LEU A 183 -29.05 -23.13 22.10
N GLU A 184 -28.59 -22.47 23.15
CA GLU A 184 -27.67 -21.35 23.03
C GLU A 184 -26.26 -21.83 22.65
N VAL A 185 -25.72 -21.33 21.55
CA VAL A 185 -24.40 -21.66 21.02
C VAL A 185 -23.53 -20.41 21.00
N HIS A 186 -22.28 -20.57 21.43
CA HIS A 186 -21.27 -19.51 21.39
C HIS A 186 -20.09 -19.98 20.56
N VAL A 187 -19.57 -19.10 19.70
CA VAL A 187 -18.34 -19.30 18.93
C VAL A 187 -17.48 -18.06 19.12
N GLY A 188 -16.22 -18.21 19.49
CA GLY A 188 -15.37 -17.05 19.73
C GLY A 188 -13.97 -17.35 20.26
N ASN A 189 -13.25 -16.29 20.61
CA ASN A 189 -11.88 -16.36 21.15
C ASN A 189 -11.85 -16.71 22.64
N THR A 190 -10.64 -16.91 23.18
CA THR A 190 -10.41 -17.20 24.61
C THR A 190 -11.10 -16.23 25.56
N ARG A 191 -11.16 -14.92 25.24
CA ARG A 191 -11.76 -13.89 26.10
C ARG A 191 -13.26 -14.13 26.31
N LEU A 192 -13.98 -14.53 25.27
CA LEU A 192 -15.41 -14.88 25.36
C LEU A 192 -15.64 -16.01 26.38
N PHE A 193 -14.84 -17.07 26.30
CA PHE A 193 -15.01 -18.25 27.14
C PHE A 193 -14.52 -18.06 28.58
N GLN A 194 -13.53 -17.17 28.80
CA GLN A 194 -13.16 -16.72 30.13
C GLN A 194 -14.29 -15.90 30.76
N ARG A 195 -14.91 -14.98 30.00
CA ARG A 195 -16.04 -14.18 30.48
C ARG A 195 -17.26 -15.03 30.84
N LEU A 196 -17.50 -16.10 30.09
CA LEU A 196 -18.57 -17.07 30.36
C LEU A 196 -18.24 -18.05 31.50
N GLY A 197 -17.01 -18.04 32.03
CA GLY A 197 -16.56 -18.99 33.05
C GLY A 197 -16.44 -20.43 32.54
N LEU A 198 -16.44 -20.63 31.23
CA LEU A 198 -16.39 -21.96 30.60
C LEU A 198 -14.96 -22.40 30.27
N TYR A 199 -14.02 -21.47 30.15
CA TYR A 199 -12.64 -21.78 29.78
C TYR A 199 -11.91 -22.67 30.80
N ASP A 200 -12.18 -22.46 32.10
CA ASP A 200 -11.56 -23.24 33.16
C ASP A 200 -12.02 -24.71 33.17
N SER A 201 -13.22 -24.97 32.60
CA SER A 201 -13.78 -26.32 32.45
C SER A 201 -13.22 -27.11 31.26
N LEU A 202 -12.34 -26.49 30.47
CA LEU A 202 -11.67 -27.13 29.33
C LEU A 202 -10.60 -28.11 29.86
N PRO A 203 -10.53 -29.36 29.35
CA PRO A 203 -9.45 -30.27 29.70
C PRO A 203 -8.07 -29.69 29.39
N GLU A 204 -7.09 -29.95 30.25
CA GLU A 204 -5.76 -29.35 30.12
C GLU A 204 -5.04 -29.75 28.82
N LYS A 205 -5.30 -30.96 28.32
CA LYS A 205 -4.84 -31.41 27.00
C LYS A 205 -5.32 -30.50 25.87
N ASP A 206 -6.58 -30.06 25.92
CA ASP A 206 -7.17 -29.23 24.87
C ASP A 206 -6.67 -27.78 24.98
N LYS A 207 -6.37 -27.29 26.19
CA LYS A 207 -5.69 -26.00 26.39
C LYS A 207 -4.30 -26.00 25.78
N VAL A 208 -3.48 -27.01 26.07
CA VAL A 208 -2.12 -27.13 25.50
C VAL A 208 -2.17 -27.26 23.98
N THR A 209 -3.15 -27.98 23.44
CA THR A 209 -3.32 -28.12 21.99
C THR A 209 -3.68 -26.77 21.34
N ALA A 210 -4.61 -26.02 21.95
CA ALA A 210 -4.97 -24.68 21.52
C ALA A 210 -3.78 -23.71 21.58
N GLU A 211 -2.99 -23.72 22.66
CA GLU A 211 -1.78 -22.90 22.79
C GLU A 211 -0.76 -23.23 21.70
N GLY A 212 -0.51 -24.52 21.42
CA GLY A 212 0.39 -24.95 20.36
C GLY A 212 -0.02 -24.45 18.97
N TRP A 213 -1.32 -24.42 18.67
CA TRP A 213 -1.81 -23.85 17.42
C TRP A 213 -1.63 -22.33 17.33
N SER A 214 -1.80 -21.62 18.45
CA SER A 214 -1.59 -20.17 18.47
C SER A 214 -0.12 -19.81 18.23
N MET A 215 0.81 -20.57 18.81
CA MET A 215 2.25 -20.45 18.55
C MET A 215 2.61 -20.74 17.09
N ALA A 216 1.82 -21.54 16.39
CA ALA A 216 1.97 -21.86 14.97
C ALA A 216 1.29 -20.85 14.02
N ALA A 217 1.07 -19.61 14.48
CA ALA A 217 0.38 -18.54 13.75
C ALA A 217 -1.13 -18.74 13.53
N GLY A 218 -1.75 -19.67 14.25
CA GLY A 218 -3.20 -19.89 14.21
C GLY A 218 -3.98 -18.89 15.06
N THR A 219 -5.06 -18.33 14.50
CA THR A 219 -6.12 -17.72 15.30
C THR A 219 -7.01 -18.83 15.84
N VAL A 220 -6.98 -19.01 17.16
CA VAL A 220 -7.67 -20.10 17.85
C VAL A 220 -9.01 -19.62 18.37
N GLY A 221 -10.04 -20.42 18.11
CA GLY A 221 -11.39 -20.21 18.62
C GLY A 221 -11.95 -21.48 19.25
N PHE A 222 -13.02 -21.29 20.03
CA PHE A 222 -13.75 -22.35 20.69
C PHE A 222 -15.23 -22.25 20.36
N ILE A 223 -15.93 -23.36 20.56
CA ILE A 223 -17.38 -23.46 20.43
C ILE A 223 -17.96 -24.13 21.67
N SER A 224 -19.03 -23.56 22.22
CA SER A 224 -19.83 -24.21 23.28
C SER A 224 -21.28 -24.34 22.91
N ILE A 225 -21.91 -25.37 23.47
CA ILE A 225 -23.35 -25.61 23.41
C ILE A 225 -23.90 -25.55 24.85
N GLU A 226 -25.02 -24.87 25.03
CA GLU A 226 -25.75 -24.78 26.28
C GLU A 226 -25.98 -26.17 26.91
N GLY A 227 -25.75 -26.27 28.23
CA GLY A 227 -25.86 -27.52 28.99
C GLY A 227 -24.67 -28.49 28.83
N ILE A 228 -23.83 -28.32 27.81
CA ILE A 228 -22.66 -29.20 27.56
C ILE A 228 -21.34 -28.48 27.88
N GLY A 229 -21.28 -27.16 27.64
CA GLY A 229 -20.04 -26.38 27.74
C GLY A 229 -19.27 -26.41 26.43
N ILE A 230 -17.95 -26.24 26.48
CA ILE A 230 -17.09 -26.22 25.28
C ILE A 230 -17.11 -27.60 24.63
N VAL A 231 -17.38 -27.68 23.33
CA VAL A 231 -17.49 -28.93 22.57
C VAL A 231 -16.37 -29.12 21.55
N GLY A 232 -15.62 -28.06 21.24
CA GLY A 232 -14.46 -28.14 20.37
C GLY A 232 -13.64 -26.85 20.34
N SER A 233 -12.43 -26.98 19.82
CA SER A 233 -11.50 -25.90 19.50
C SER A 233 -11.10 -26.00 18.03
N TYR A 234 -10.85 -24.85 17.40
CA TYR A 234 -10.43 -24.77 16.02
C TYR A 234 -9.32 -23.75 15.87
N SER A 235 -8.50 -23.93 14.84
CA SER A 235 -7.44 -23.01 14.45
C SER A 235 -7.61 -22.64 13.00
N VAL A 236 -7.78 -21.34 12.75
CA VAL A 236 -7.80 -20.77 11.41
C VAL A 236 -6.56 -19.92 11.24
N ALA A 237 -5.88 -20.02 10.10
CA ALA A 237 -4.75 -19.14 9.80
C ALA A 237 -4.95 -18.47 8.45
N ASP A 238 -4.34 -17.29 8.33
CA ASP A 238 -4.22 -16.57 7.08
C ASP A 238 -2.79 -16.73 6.57
N ALA A 239 -2.65 -17.09 5.30
CA ALA A 239 -1.35 -17.33 4.69
C ALA A 239 -0.58 -16.01 4.56
N VAL A 240 0.68 -15.99 4.98
CA VAL A 240 1.57 -14.85 4.74
C VAL A 240 1.87 -14.75 3.25
N ARG A 241 1.80 -13.53 2.68
CA ARG A 241 2.14 -13.34 1.27
C ARG A 241 3.61 -13.68 1.04
N GLN A 242 3.90 -14.37 -0.05
CA GLN A 242 5.26 -14.81 -0.39
C GLN A 242 6.26 -13.65 -0.46
N GLU A 243 5.82 -12.47 -0.93
CA GLU A 243 6.68 -11.31 -1.04
C GLU A 243 6.86 -10.51 0.26
N SER A 244 6.05 -10.72 1.30
CA SER A 244 5.99 -9.87 2.50
C SER A 244 7.36 -9.73 3.18
N SER A 245 8.06 -10.85 3.38
CA SER A 245 9.40 -10.86 3.97
C SER A 245 10.41 -10.05 3.11
N SER A 246 10.40 -10.26 1.79
CA SER A 246 11.27 -9.53 0.87
C SER A 246 10.97 -8.03 0.83
N VAL A 247 9.70 -7.64 1.02
CA VAL A 247 9.26 -6.25 1.04
C VAL A 247 9.72 -5.56 2.30
N ILE A 248 9.54 -6.19 3.47
CA ILE A 248 10.03 -5.65 4.75
C ILE A 248 11.55 -5.45 4.71
N GLN A 249 12.31 -6.40 4.17
CA GLN A 249 13.75 -6.24 3.98
C GLN A 249 14.09 -5.02 3.10
N LYS A 250 13.43 -4.85 1.95
CA LYS A 250 13.61 -3.68 1.06
C LYS A 250 13.24 -2.36 1.75
N LEU A 251 12.29 -2.37 2.68
CA LEU A 251 11.90 -1.18 3.45
C LEU A 251 12.96 -0.85 4.51
N HIS A 252 13.52 -1.85 5.19
CA HIS A 252 14.65 -1.67 6.10
C HIS A 252 15.89 -1.13 5.37
N GLU A 253 16.20 -1.62 4.17
CA GLU A 253 17.26 -1.07 3.31
C GLU A 253 17.04 0.41 2.96
N LEU A 254 15.78 0.82 2.84
CA LEU A 254 15.39 2.22 2.63
C LEU A 254 15.42 3.07 3.91
N LYS A 255 15.84 2.48 5.05
CA LYS A 255 15.87 3.07 6.40
C LYS A 255 14.49 3.54 6.85
N ILE A 256 13.48 2.72 6.56
CA ILE A 256 12.10 2.95 6.98
C ILE A 256 11.80 1.99 8.14
N GLU A 257 11.32 2.54 9.24
CA GLU A 257 10.81 1.76 10.38
C GLU A 257 9.49 1.10 9.98
N VAL A 258 9.31 -0.18 10.32
CA VAL A 258 8.14 -0.94 9.96
C VAL A 258 7.52 -1.54 11.21
N ASP A 259 6.23 -1.28 11.41
CA ASP A 259 5.42 -1.80 12.50
C ASP A 259 4.24 -2.61 11.93
N MET A 260 3.85 -3.66 12.64
CA MET A 260 2.65 -4.43 12.34
C MET A 260 1.59 -4.18 13.41
N LEU A 261 0.39 -3.82 12.98
CA LEU A 261 -0.78 -3.58 13.81
C LEU A 261 -1.81 -4.68 13.55
N THR A 262 -2.30 -5.34 14.59
CA THR A 262 -3.33 -6.38 14.44
C THR A 262 -4.23 -6.49 15.66
N GLY A 263 -5.47 -6.92 15.42
CA GLY A 263 -6.41 -7.31 16.48
C GLY A 263 -6.24 -8.75 16.95
N ASP A 264 -5.42 -9.56 16.28
CA ASP A 264 -5.19 -10.95 16.64
C ASP A 264 -4.39 -11.10 17.94
N GLY A 265 -4.48 -12.29 18.53
CA GLY A 265 -3.77 -12.64 19.76
C GLY A 265 -2.26 -12.51 19.63
N LYS A 266 -1.59 -12.24 20.75
CA LYS A 266 -0.15 -11.97 20.80
C LYS A 266 0.71 -13.06 20.15
N ASP A 267 0.43 -14.33 20.40
CA ASP A 267 1.25 -15.43 19.86
C ASP A 267 1.13 -15.55 18.34
N ALA A 268 -0.08 -15.43 17.80
CA ALA A 268 -0.31 -15.43 16.36
C ALA A 268 0.35 -14.23 15.67
N ALA A 269 0.30 -13.05 16.30
CA ALA A 269 0.97 -11.85 15.81
C ALA A 269 2.50 -12.00 15.82
N LEU A 270 3.08 -12.52 16.90
CA LEU A 270 4.52 -12.78 16.99
C LEU A 270 4.98 -13.82 15.96
N ALA A 271 4.19 -14.87 15.75
CA ALA A 271 4.50 -15.90 14.77
C ALA A 271 4.54 -15.34 13.34
N ILE A 272 3.53 -14.56 12.93
CA ILE A 272 3.53 -13.90 11.60
C ILE A 272 4.65 -12.86 11.51
N GLY A 273 4.85 -12.04 12.55
CA GLY A 273 5.92 -11.07 12.60
C GLY A 273 7.31 -11.69 12.41
N ASN A 274 7.57 -12.83 13.06
CA ASN A 274 8.81 -13.60 12.87
C ASN A 274 8.96 -14.13 11.44
N GLN A 275 7.88 -14.65 10.84
CA GLN A 275 7.90 -15.14 9.45
C GLN A 275 8.24 -14.02 8.45
N VAL A 276 7.74 -12.80 8.69
CA VAL A 276 8.01 -11.65 7.82
C VAL A 276 9.29 -10.89 8.17
N GLY A 277 9.96 -11.23 9.28
CA GLY A 277 11.23 -10.64 9.70
C GLY A 277 11.11 -9.34 10.51
N LEU A 278 10.01 -9.14 11.23
CA LEU A 278 9.81 -8.01 12.13
C LEU A 278 10.28 -8.32 13.56
N PRO A 279 10.96 -7.38 14.24
CA PRO A 279 11.33 -7.56 15.64
C PRO A 279 10.10 -7.49 16.56
N PRO A 280 10.09 -8.18 17.71
CA PRO A 280 8.98 -8.17 18.67
C PRO A 280 8.56 -6.78 19.16
N THR A 281 9.49 -5.81 19.16
CA THR A 281 9.24 -4.42 19.56
C THR A 281 8.31 -3.66 18.62
N ASN A 282 8.18 -4.13 17.38
CA ASN A 282 7.42 -3.47 16.32
C ASN A 282 6.12 -4.23 15.99
N ILE A 283 5.72 -5.16 16.85
CA ILE A 283 4.51 -5.96 16.70
C ILE A 283 3.53 -5.53 17.78
N HIS A 284 2.41 -4.95 17.34
CA HIS A 284 1.33 -4.49 18.20
C HIS A 284 0.09 -5.34 17.94
N SER A 285 -0.26 -6.19 18.91
CA SER A 285 -1.34 -7.17 18.83
C SER A 285 -2.52 -6.80 19.72
N GLU A 286 -3.64 -7.50 19.57
CA GLU A 286 -4.84 -7.35 20.40
C GLU A 286 -5.46 -5.93 20.38
N LEU A 287 -5.21 -5.19 19.30
CA LEU A 287 -5.69 -3.82 19.13
C LEU A 287 -7.14 -3.77 18.65
N LEU A 288 -7.93 -2.90 19.25
CA LEU A 288 -9.22 -2.45 18.69
C LEU A 288 -8.98 -1.38 17.60
N PRO A 289 -9.97 -1.10 16.73
CA PRO A 289 -9.86 -0.04 15.72
C PRO A 289 -9.48 1.33 16.30
N GLU A 290 -9.99 1.66 17.49
CA GLU A 290 -9.67 2.89 18.21
C GLU A 290 -8.20 2.91 18.68
N ASP A 291 -7.68 1.78 19.14
CA ASP A 291 -6.29 1.63 19.60
C ASP A 291 -5.31 1.77 18.43
N LYS A 292 -5.65 1.22 17.25
CA LYS A 292 -4.87 1.43 16.02
C LYS A 292 -4.74 2.91 15.69
N LEU A 293 -5.85 3.65 15.79
CA LEU A 293 -5.88 5.09 15.53
C LEU A 293 -5.02 5.86 16.54
N GLU A 294 -5.13 5.54 17.83
CA GLU A 294 -4.31 6.17 18.88
C GLU A 294 -2.81 5.91 18.65
N LEU A 295 -2.44 4.69 18.27
CA LEU A 295 -1.05 4.33 18.01
C LEU A 295 -0.48 5.05 16.78
N VAL A 296 -1.24 5.13 15.68
CA VAL A 296 -0.85 5.91 14.50
C VAL A 296 -0.69 7.40 14.86
N SER A 297 -1.57 7.93 15.73
CA SER A 297 -1.45 9.30 16.26
C SER A 297 -0.15 9.50 17.05
N LYS A 298 0.22 8.55 17.91
CA LYS A 298 1.49 8.56 18.68
C LYS A 298 2.70 8.52 17.75
N MET A 299 2.71 7.62 16.76
CA MET A 299 3.78 7.53 15.76
C MET A 299 3.99 8.84 14.99
N LYS A 300 2.89 9.56 14.69
CA LYS A 300 2.93 10.88 14.05
C LYS A 300 3.51 11.96 14.96
N ALA A 301 3.28 11.87 16.27
CA ALA A 301 3.79 12.81 17.27
C ALA A 301 5.28 12.61 17.62
N GLU A 302 5.81 11.38 17.48
CA GLU A 302 7.15 10.97 17.89
C GLU A 302 8.32 11.47 17.01
N GLY A 303 8.08 12.06 15.84
CA GLY A 303 9.12 12.32 14.83
C GLY A 303 10.38 13.09 15.27
N SER A 304 11.56 12.63 14.83
CA SER A 304 12.85 13.29 15.10
C SER A 304 13.09 14.56 14.26
N TRP A 305 13.85 15.52 14.82
CA TRP A 305 14.27 16.79 14.18
C TRP A 305 15.03 16.54 12.87
N GLN A 306 14.67 17.25 11.79
CA GLN A 306 15.47 17.27 10.56
C GLN A 306 15.53 18.65 9.89
N GLN A 307 16.72 18.94 9.38
CA GLN A 307 17.09 20.15 8.66
C GLN A 307 16.59 20.04 7.22
N SER A 308 15.75 20.97 6.78
CA SER A 308 15.31 21.04 5.39
C SER A 308 16.38 21.75 4.56
N VAL A 309 16.81 21.15 3.46
CA VAL A 309 17.88 21.70 2.57
C VAL A 309 17.46 23.02 1.90
N LEU A 310 16.16 23.31 1.84
CA LEU A 310 15.60 24.55 1.26
C LEU A 310 14.93 25.49 2.26
N CYS A 311 14.74 25.09 3.52
CA CYS A 311 14.05 25.91 4.52
C CYS A 311 14.85 25.97 5.83
N TRP A 312 15.17 27.18 6.26
CA TRP A 312 15.91 27.50 7.51
C TRP A 312 15.19 27.13 8.81
N ARG A 313 14.05 26.42 8.77
CA ARG A 313 13.40 25.68 9.86
C ARG A 313 12.05 25.17 9.37
N GLN A 314 11.82 23.85 9.42
CA GLN A 314 10.47 23.30 9.38
C GLN A 314 10.25 22.31 10.52
N LYS A 315 9.02 22.35 11.04
CA LYS A 315 8.56 21.60 12.21
C LYS A 315 8.40 20.11 11.88
N LYS A 316 8.82 19.30 12.85
CA LYS A 316 8.54 17.87 13.14
C LYS A 316 7.44 17.24 12.27
N SER A 317 7.80 16.25 11.44
CA SER A 317 6.86 15.23 10.97
C SER A 317 7.63 13.93 10.71
N SER A 318 7.38 12.89 11.50
CA SER A 318 7.57 11.51 11.08
C SER A 318 6.47 11.27 10.06
N ASN A 319 6.80 11.27 8.76
CA ASN A 319 5.81 10.93 7.75
C ASN A 319 5.43 9.46 7.95
N VAL A 320 4.27 9.23 8.53
CA VAL A 320 3.72 7.91 8.82
C VAL A 320 2.84 7.48 7.66
N LEU A 321 3.10 6.28 7.15
CA LEU A 321 2.24 5.62 6.18
C LEU A 321 1.49 4.49 6.88
N MET A 322 0.18 4.42 6.69
CA MET A 322 -0.63 3.26 7.09
C MET A 322 -0.96 2.46 5.83
N CYS A 323 -0.77 1.15 5.86
CA CYS A 323 -1.11 0.24 4.77
C CYS A 323 -2.12 -0.79 5.29
N GLY A 324 -3.27 -0.90 4.65
CA GLY A 324 -4.35 -1.80 5.06
C GLY A 324 -5.22 -2.24 3.89
N ASP A 325 -6.17 -3.13 4.13
CA ASP A 325 -7.20 -3.51 3.15
C ASP A 325 -8.25 -2.39 2.95
N GLY A 326 -8.34 -1.49 3.93
CA GLY A 326 -9.22 -0.33 3.95
C GLY A 326 -10.67 -0.60 4.30
N VAL A 327 -11.01 -1.83 4.71
CA VAL A 327 -12.33 -2.17 5.26
C VAL A 327 -12.37 -1.90 6.75
N ASN A 328 -11.41 -2.45 7.50
CA ASN A 328 -11.35 -2.33 8.96
C ASN A 328 -10.50 -1.14 9.43
N ASP A 329 -9.56 -0.70 8.59
CA ASP A 329 -8.56 0.31 8.96
C ASP A 329 -8.81 1.69 8.36
N ALA A 330 -9.98 1.92 7.77
CA ALA A 330 -10.32 3.20 7.14
C ALA A 330 -10.05 4.43 8.05
N PRO A 331 -10.39 4.41 9.37
CA PRO A 331 -10.07 5.52 10.26
C PRO A 331 -8.56 5.74 10.45
N ALA A 332 -7.78 4.67 10.57
CA ALA A 332 -6.33 4.75 10.73
C ALA A 332 -5.63 5.19 9.44
N LEU A 333 -6.11 4.72 8.28
CA LEU A 333 -5.65 5.14 6.95
C LEU A 333 -5.85 6.65 6.72
N ALA A 334 -6.99 7.19 7.14
CA ALA A 334 -7.29 8.62 6.99
C ALA A 334 -6.47 9.52 7.93
N LEU A 335 -6.01 9.01 9.08
CA LEU A 335 -5.21 9.78 10.04
C LEU A 335 -3.72 9.87 9.65
N ALA A 336 -3.21 8.84 8.98
CA ALA A 336 -1.84 8.76 8.51
C ALA A 336 -1.48 9.92 7.56
N ASP A 337 -0.19 10.19 7.37
CA ASP A 337 0.23 11.19 6.36
C ASP A 337 0.05 10.65 4.93
N VAL A 338 0.05 9.32 4.80
CA VAL A 338 -0.34 8.60 3.59
C VAL A 338 -1.10 7.33 3.99
N GLY A 339 -2.36 7.24 3.58
CA GLY A 339 -3.13 5.99 3.64
C GLY A 339 -2.99 5.18 2.35
N VAL A 340 -2.50 3.93 2.44
CA VAL A 340 -2.40 3.00 1.31
C VAL A 340 -3.41 1.86 1.48
N ALA A 341 -4.27 1.68 0.47
CA ALA A 341 -5.15 0.51 0.38
C ALA A 341 -4.59 -0.54 -0.60
N ILE A 342 -4.76 -1.83 -0.26
CA ILE A 342 -4.31 -2.96 -1.08
C ILE A 342 -5.41 -4.02 -1.30
N GLY A 343 -5.33 -4.72 -2.43
CA GLY A 343 -6.01 -6.01 -2.65
C GLY A 343 -7.52 -5.91 -2.86
N ALA A 344 -8.28 -6.89 -2.38
CA ALA A 344 -9.73 -7.00 -2.59
C ALA A 344 -10.52 -5.81 -2.01
N GLY A 345 -10.00 -5.19 -0.94
CA GLY A 345 -10.57 -3.98 -0.34
C GLY A 345 -10.21 -2.69 -1.09
N ALA A 346 -9.28 -2.72 -2.04
CA ALA A 346 -8.80 -1.53 -2.77
C ALA A 346 -9.92 -0.76 -3.48
N ALA A 347 -10.93 -1.45 -4.03
CA ALA A 347 -12.06 -0.81 -4.70
C ALA A 347 -12.98 -0.06 -3.72
N LEU A 348 -13.26 -0.64 -2.56
CA LEU A 348 -14.07 -0.04 -1.50
C LEU A 348 -13.30 1.08 -0.78
N ALA A 349 -11.99 0.89 -0.61
CA ALA A 349 -11.08 1.83 0.01
C ALA A 349 -10.56 2.91 -0.96
N MET A 350 -10.94 2.87 -2.24
CA MET A 350 -10.51 3.87 -3.21
C MET A 350 -11.05 5.26 -2.85
N GLU A 351 -12.16 5.37 -2.12
CA GLU A 351 -12.68 6.64 -1.62
C GLU A 351 -11.92 7.17 -0.40
N THR A 352 -11.48 6.29 0.49
CA THR A 352 -10.86 6.65 1.78
C THR A 352 -9.33 6.70 1.77
N SER A 353 -8.67 6.01 0.82
CA SER A 353 -7.21 5.96 0.73
C SER A 353 -6.62 7.06 -0.15
N ASP A 354 -5.39 7.48 0.15
CA ASP A 354 -4.62 8.43 -0.66
C ASP A 354 -3.96 7.75 -1.86
N VAL A 355 -3.58 6.48 -1.65
CA VAL A 355 -2.89 5.63 -2.60
C VAL A 355 -3.59 4.28 -2.62
N THR A 356 -3.87 3.78 -3.81
CA THR A 356 -4.56 2.50 -4.01
C THR A 356 -3.72 1.61 -4.90
N LEU A 357 -3.41 0.41 -4.42
CA LEU A 357 -2.77 -0.65 -5.18
C LEU A 357 -3.86 -1.52 -5.81
N MET A 358 -3.92 -1.54 -7.15
CA MET A 358 -4.99 -2.24 -7.87
C MET A 358 -4.88 -3.77 -7.80
N ASP A 359 -3.72 -4.30 -7.43
CA ASP A 359 -3.47 -5.71 -7.17
C ASP A 359 -2.91 -5.92 -5.77
N SER A 360 -2.94 -7.15 -5.31
CA SER A 360 -2.51 -7.53 -3.96
C SER A 360 -0.98 -7.64 -3.80
N ASN A 361 -0.19 -6.98 -4.66
CA ASN A 361 1.26 -7.11 -4.69
C ASN A 361 1.97 -6.01 -3.88
N LEU A 362 2.54 -6.38 -2.73
CA LEU A 362 3.23 -5.43 -1.85
C LEU A 362 4.51 -4.83 -2.46
N ASN A 363 5.11 -5.43 -3.50
CA ASN A 363 6.26 -4.83 -4.17
C ASN A 363 5.92 -3.48 -4.82
N LYS A 364 4.64 -3.24 -5.14
CA LYS A 364 4.19 -1.96 -5.69
C LYS A 364 4.24 -0.83 -4.67
N LEU A 365 4.05 -1.11 -3.39
CA LEU A 365 4.28 -0.15 -2.31
C LEU A 365 5.75 0.31 -2.28
N VAL A 366 6.69 -0.63 -2.39
CA VAL A 366 8.12 -0.29 -2.45
C VAL A 366 8.42 0.55 -3.70
N TYR A 367 7.81 0.22 -4.83
CA TYR A 367 7.95 1.00 -6.05
C TYR A 367 7.39 2.42 -5.90
N SER A 368 6.23 2.60 -5.27
CA SER A 368 5.60 3.92 -5.09
C SER A 368 6.45 4.82 -4.19
N ILE A 369 6.99 4.29 -3.08
CA ILE A 369 7.91 5.01 -2.19
C ILE A 369 9.19 5.41 -2.94
N ARG A 370 9.79 4.48 -3.71
CA ARG A 370 10.97 4.78 -4.54
C ARG A 370 10.68 5.80 -5.63
N MET A 371 9.46 5.81 -6.18
CA MET A 371 9.05 6.81 -7.15
C MET A 371 8.89 8.18 -6.49
N GLY A 372 8.23 8.26 -5.33
CA GLY A 372 8.15 9.50 -4.54
C GLY A 372 9.53 10.08 -4.24
N LYS A 373 10.48 9.26 -3.77
CA LYS A 373 11.87 9.68 -3.54
C LYS A 373 12.55 10.20 -4.82
N ARG A 374 12.33 9.54 -5.96
CA ARG A 374 12.87 9.98 -7.27
C ARG A 374 12.26 11.30 -7.73
N VAL A 375 10.95 11.47 -7.61
CA VAL A 375 10.24 12.71 -7.94
C VAL A 375 10.81 13.89 -7.13
N LEU A 376 10.98 13.72 -5.82
CA LEU A 376 11.56 14.76 -4.97
C LEU A 376 12.98 15.11 -5.35
N ARG A 377 13.80 14.10 -5.67
CA ARG A 377 15.17 14.31 -6.15
C ARG A 377 15.20 15.07 -7.47
N THR A 378 14.37 14.70 -8.45
CA THR A 378 14.29 15.38 -9.75
C THR A 378 13.80 16.82 -9.62
N ILE A 379 12.82 17.08 -8.74
CA ILE A 379 12.40 18.46 -8.42
C ILE A 379 13.57 19.25 -7.83
N LEU A 380 14.30 18.69 -6.87
CA LEU A 380 15.45 19.35 -6.25
C LEU A 380 16.54 19.68 -7.28
N GLU A 381 16.89 18.71 -8.14
CA GLU A 381 17.86 18.90 -9.24
C GLU A 381 17.42 20.03 -10.17
N ASN A 382 16.14 20.06 -10.57
CA ASN A 382 15.61 21.10 -11.44
C ASN A 382 15.56 22.48 -10.78
N VAL A 383 15.23 22.56 -9.49
CA VAL A 383 15.23 23.81 -8.72
C VAL A 383 16.64 24.37 -8.63
N ILE A 384 17.62 23.54 -8.25
CA ILE A 384 19.03 23.94 -8.17
C ILE A 384 19.51 24.41 -9.54
N PHE A 385 19.26 23.63 -10.60
CA PHE A 385 19.62 24.01 -11.97
C PHE A 385 19.00 25.35 -12.38
N SER A 386 17.70 25.54 -12.15
CA SER A 386 17.00 26.78 -12.49
C SER A 386 17.58 27.99 -11.78
N LEU A 387 17.93 27.85 -10.49
CA LEU A 387 18.53 28.93 -9.71
C LEU A 387 19.96 29.25 -10.17
N VAL A 388 20.76 28.24 -10.49
CA VAL A 388 22.13 28.41 -10.99
C VAL A 388 22.14 29.13 -12.34
N VAL A 389 21.33 28.68 -13.30
CA VAL A 389 21.24 29.33 -14.63
C VAL A 389 20.84 30.79 -14.48
N LYS A 390 19.85 31.08 -13.63
CA LYS A 390 19.42 32.46 -13.33
C LYS A 390 20.53 33.30 -12.72
N ALA A 391 21.24 32.79 -11.72
CA ALA A 391 22.32 33.52 -11.09
C ALA A 391 23.43 33.89 -12.09
N VAL A 392 23.79 32.95 -12.98
CA VAL A 392 24.81 33.16 -14.02
C VAL A 392 24.37 34.22 -15.03
N VAL A 393 23.16 34.09 -15.59
CA VAL A 393 22.64 35.04 -16.62
C VAL A 393 22.42 36.43 -16.02
N MET A 394 21.94 36.50 -14.77
CA MET A 394 21.80 37.77 -14.05
C MET A 394 23.16 38.44 -13.82
N GLY A 395 24.20 37.67 -13.43
CA GLY A 395 25.56 38.19 -13.28
C GLY A 395 26.12 38.77 -14.59
N PHE A 396 25.94 38.07 -15.71
CA PHE A 396 26.33 38.59 -17.04
C PHE A 396 25.54 39.84 -17.45
N THR A 397 24.29 39.98 -17.01
CA THR A 397 23.44 41.14 -17.29
C THR A 397 23.96 42.37 -16.57
N PHE A 398 24.33 42.25 -15.29
CA PHE A 398 24.95 43.36 -14.54
C PHE A 398 26.36 43.71 -15.01
N ALA A 399 27.10 42.76 -15.59
CA ALA A 399 28.38 43.02 -16.23
C ALA A 399 28.26 43.74 -17.61
N GLY A 400 27.04 44.01 -18.08
CA GLY A 400 26.79 44.69 -19.36
C GLY A 400 27.05 43.83 -20.60
N HIS A 401 27.27 42.53 -20.44
CA HIS A 401 27.63 41.60 -21.53
C HIS A 401 26.44 40.80 -22.06
N SER A 402 25.24 40.98 -21.50
CA SER A 402 24.07 40.19 -21.87
C SER A 402 23.22 40.88 -22.95
N SER A 403 22.82 40.11 -23.96
CA SER A 403 21.86 40.54 -25.00
C SER A 403 20.46 40.02 -24.68
N LEU A 404 19.43 40.71 -25.17
CA LEU A 404 18.03 40.29 -24.99
C LEU A 404 17.78 38.87 -25.55
N TRP A 405 18.42 38.53 -26.66
CA TRP A 405 18.36 37.21 -27.26
C TRP A 405 18.97 36.13 -26.37
N ALA A 406 20.13 36.41 -25.74
CA ALA A 406 20.76 35.48 -24.80
C ALA A 406 19.88 35.25 -23.57
N ALA A 407 19.22 36.30 -23.05
CA ALA A 407 18.26 36.18 -21.95
C ALA A 407 17.10 35.23 -22.30
N ILE A 408 16.41 35.48 -23.42
CA ILE A 408 15.28 34.64 -23.88
C ILE A 408 15.73 33.20 -24.12
N GLY A 409 16.86 33.02 -24.82
CA GLY A 409 17.41 31.70 -25.11
C GLY A 409 17.73 30.91 -23.84
N SER A 410 18.28 31.56 -22.82
CA SER A 410 18.61 30.92 -21.55
C SER A 410 17.36 30.47 -20.76
N ASP A 411 16.32 31.30 -20.71
CA ASP A 411 15.10 30.97 -19.95
C ASP A 411 14.29 29.86 -20.62
N VAL A 412 14.10 29.94 -21.94
CA VAL A 412 13.40 28.89 -22.72
C VAL A 412 14.23 27.61 -22.73
N GLY A 413 15.55 27.71 -22.90
CA GLY A 413 16.45 26.56 -22.84
C GLY A 413 16.41 25.86 -21.48
N ALA A 414 16.48 26.62 -20.38
CA ALA A 414 16.36 26.08 -19.04
C ALA A 414 15.00 25.39 -18.81
N MET A 415 13.91 26.01 -19.28
CA MET A 415 12.56 25.47 -19.22
C MET A 415 12.45 24.12 -19.94
N LEU A 416 13.04 23.98 -21.13
CA LEU A 416 13.06 22.73 -21.88
C LEU A 416 13.86 21.65 -21.14
N ILE A 417 15.04 21.99 -20.61
CA ILE A 417 15.91 21.05 -19.89
C ILE A 417 15.20 20.49 -18.64
N VAL A 418 14.61 21.35 -17.81
CA VAL A 418 13.89 20.87 -16.60
C VAL A 418 12.65 20.05 -16.95
N THR A 419 11.97 20.39 -18.04
CA THR A 419 10.82 19.63 -18.54
C THR A 419 11.26 18.24 -18.98
N MET A 420 12.32 18.14 -19.78
CA MET A 420 12.90 16.86 -20.20
C MET A 420 13.38 16.02 -19.00
N ASN A 421 14.02 16.65 -18.02
CA ASN A 421 14.47 15.96 -16.81
C ASN A 421 13.28 15.43 -15.98
N GLY A 422 12.20 16.20 -15.87
CA GLY A 422 10.94 15.74 -15.24
C GLY A 422 10.30 14.57 -15.99
N MET A 423 10.25 14.64 -17.32
CA MET A 423 9.67 13.59 -18.17
C MET A 423 10.47 12.28 -18.15
N LYS A 424 11.75 12.29 -17.74
CA LYS A 424 12.58 11.07 -17.57
C LYS A 424 11.96 10.05 -16.60
N LEU A 425 11.07 10.50 -15.71
CA LEU A 425 10.35 9.63 -14.78
C LEU A 425 9.30 8.75 -15.47
N LEU A 426 8.85 9.12 -16.67
CA LEU A 426 7.91 8.32 -17.44
C LEU A 426 8.53 6.97 -17.80
N PRO A 427 7.76 5.87 -17.76
CA PRO A 427 8.26 4.56 -18.15
C PRO A 427 8.68 4.60 -19.63
N SER A 428 9.90 4.15 -19.91
CA SER A 428 10.36 4.00 -21.30
C SER A 428 9.56 2.91 -22.00
N LYS A 429 8.92 3.25 -23.12
CA LYS A 429 8.18 2.31 -24.01
C LYS A 429 8.99 1.06 -24.39
N LYS A 430 10.33 1.10 -24.36
CA LYS A 430 11.19 -0.05 -24.65
C LYS A 430 11.02 -1.21 -23.66
N LYS A 431 10.69 -0.96 -22.38
CA LYS A 431 10.49 -2.03 -21.38
C LYS A 431 9.09 -2.64 -21.40
N VAL A 432 8.07 -1.88 -21.78
CA VAL A 432 6.69 -2.37 -21.89
C VAL A 432 6.54 -3.35 -23.05
N LYS A 433 7.18 -3.06 -24.20
CA LYS A 433 7.16 -3.94 -25.37
C LYS A 433 7.94 -5.25 -25.14
N MET A 434 9.01 -5.22 -24.36
CA MET A 434 9.81 -6.40 -24.04
C MET A 434 9.11 -7.32 -23.02
N MET A 435 8.43 -6.75 -22.01
CA MET A 435 7.60 -7.51 -21.08
C MET A 435 6.36 -8.11 -21.75
N SER A 436 5.69 -7.39 -22.67
CA SER A 436 4.53 -7.94 -23.39
C SER A 436 4.89 -9.05 -24.37
N VAL A 437 6.12 -9.04 -24.89
CA VAL A 437 6.63 -10.12 -25.76
C VAL A 437 6.99 -11.35 -24.93
N LEU A 438 7.70 -11.18 -23.81
CA LEU A 438 8.06 -12.29 -22.91
C LEU A 438 6.85 -12.94 -22.22
N GLN A 439 5.78 -12.18 -21.97
CA GLN A 439 4.54 -12.72 -21.42
C GLN A 439 3.77 -13.53 -22.47
N ARG A 440 3.74 -13.06 -23.73
CA ARG A 440 3.15 -13.82 -24.85
C ARG A 440 3.90 -15.11 -25.16
N GLU A 441 5.23 -15.09 -25.14
CA GLU A 441 6.04 -16.30 -25.33
C GLU A 441 5.72 -17.33 -24.23
N LYS A 442 5.58 -16.89 -22.97
CA LYS A 442 5.17 -17.79 -21.87
C LYS A 442 3.76 -18.33 -22.01
N ASP A 443 2.81 -17.50 -22.44
CA ASP A 443 1.42 -17.93 -22.61
C ASP A 443 1.28 -18.90 -23.80
N GLU A 444 2.06 -18.70 -24.88
CA GLU A 444 2.16 -19.61 -26.03
C GLU A 444 2.84 -20.93 -25.67
N ASP A 445 3.91 -20.91 -24.84
CA ASP A 445 4.57 -22.12 -24.34
C ASP A 445 3.63 -22.96 -23.45
N ILE A 446 2.82 -22.29 -22.60
CA ILE A 446 1.83 -22.96 -21.74
C ILE A 446 0.68 -23.55 -22.59
N GLU A 447 0.19 -22.83 -23.61
CA GLU A 447 -0.80 -23.39 -24.55
C GLU A 447 -0.25 -24.60 -25.31
N ALA A 448 1.02 -24.56 -25.75
CA ALA A 448 1.65 -25.68 -26.44
C ALA A 448 1.83 -26.92 -25.55
N GLU A 449 2.23 -26.74 -24.28
CA GLU A 449 2.30 -27.83 -23.30
C GLU A 449 0.91 -28.43 -22.99
N THR A 450 -0.11 -27.58 -22.89
CA THR A 450 -1.49 -28.02 -22.61
C THR A 450 -2.07 -28.82 -23.79
N ILE A 451 -1.81 -28.40 -25.03
CA ILE A 451 -2.22 -29.12 -26.24
C ILE A 451 -1.48 -30.46 -26.37
N ALA A 452 -0.18 -30.50 -26.04
CA ALA A 452 0.59 -31.74 -26.05
C ALA A 452 0.12 -32.75 -24.98
N GLU A 453 -0.30 -32.27 -23.80
CA GLU A 453 -0.91 -33.12 -22.77
C GLU A 453 -2.30 -33.65 -23.16
N GLU A 454 -3.09 -32.88 -23.93
CA GLU A 454 -4.38 -33.32 -24.46
C GLU A 454 -4.21 -34.35 -25.59
N GLU A 455 -3.28 -34.15 -26.53
CA GLU A 455 -3.00 -35.14 -27.60
C GLU A 455 -2.47 -36.46 -27.04
N ASN A 456 -1.65 -36.41 -25.98
CA ASN A 456 -1.12 -37.62 -25.34
C ASN A 456 -2.18 -38.38 -24.50
N LYS A 457 -3.32 -37.75 -24.18
CA LYS A 457 -4.49 -38.42 -23.58
C LYS A 457 -5.44 -39.02 -24.61
N LEU A 458 -5.34 -38.62 -25.87
CA LEU A 458 -6.22 -39.05 -26.97
C LEU A 458 -5.63 -40.19 -27.84
N THR A 459 -4.42 -40.67 -27.55
CA THR A 459 -3.86 -41.86 -28.19
C THR A 459 -4.11 -43.11 -27.33
N PRO A 460 -5.03 -44.01 -27.71
CA PRO A 460 -5.16 -45.28 -27.02
C PRO A 460 -3.95 -46.17 -27.33
N HIS A 461 -3.28 -46.62 -26.28
CA HIS A 461 -2.35 -47.76 -26.31
C HIS A 461 -3.09 -48.98 -26.88
N ASP A 462 -2.83 -49.33 -28.13
CA ASP A 462 -3.29 -50.57 -28.74
C ASP A 462 -2.29 -51.68 -28.39
N ASP A 463 -2.62 -52.41 -27.32
CA ASP A 463 -1.89 -53.60 -26.88
C ASP A 463 -2.82 -54.80 -27.07
N SER A 464 -2.81 -55.36 -28.28
CA SER A 464 -3.41 -56.67 -28.55
C SER A 464 -2.54 -57.52 -29.49
N SER A 465 -1.92 -58.51 -28.85
CA SER A 465 -1.32 -59.73 -29.37
C SER A 465 -1.78 -60.23 -30.75
N GLY A 466 -0.82 -60.38 -31.66
CA GLY A 466 -0.49 -61.60 -32.41
C GLY A 466 -1.60 -62.33 -33.17
N LYS A 467 -1.47 -62.38 -34.50
CA LYS A 467 -1.57 -63.63 -35.28
C LYS A 467 -0.91 -63.52 -36.65
N ILE A 468 0.01 -64.46 -36.84
CA ILE A 468 0.66 -64.94 -38.06
C ILE A 468 -0.35 -65.12 -39.19
N LEU A 469 0.00 -64.72 -40.42
CA LEU A 469 -0.24 -65.48 -41.66
C LEU A 469 0.51 -64.84 -42.84
N ASP A 470 1.59 -65.52 -43.24
CA ASP A 470 2.19 -65.44 -44.58
C ASP A 470 1.17 -65.89 -45.63
N ILE A 471 0.91 -65.08 -46.66
CA ILE A 471 0.57 -65.55 -48.02
C ILE A 471 1.16 -64.58 -49.04
N GLU A 472 2.02 -65.12 -49.90
CA GLU A 472 2.62 -64.54 -51.10
C GLU A 472 1.61 -64.20 -52.22
N SER A 473 2.07 -63.28 -53.09
CA SER A 473 1.80 -63.15 -54.54
C SER A 473 0.53 -62.41 -55.03
N ALA A 474 0.74 -61.19 -55.55
CA ALA A 474 0.82 -60.91 -56.99
C ALA A 474 1.47 -59.54 -57.25
#